data_AF-A0A2N1U334-F1
#
_entry.id   AF-A0A2N1U334-F1
#
_cell.length_a   1.000
_cell.length_b   1.000
_cell.length_c   1.000
_cell.angle_alpha   90.00
_cell.angle_beta   90.00
_cell.angle_gamma   90.00
#
_symmetry.space_group_name_H-M   'P 1'
#
loop_
_entity.id
_entity.type
_entity.pdbx_description
1 polymer ?
#
loop_
_entity_poly.entity_id
_entity_poly.type
_entity_poly.pdbx_seq_one_letter_code
_entity_poly.pdbx_strand_id
1 'polypeptide(L)'
;MATLWVAWDSRQRKSLDWFWVLVVLLLGPLLLPVYLTTRPLLKGEKRVGGLIWNLFISLESFASWVVGLAAAAVFVENITTPHDPNVPDVRRAEIKAGSLAGVFIFIFLFGLEKLGFEYFRQHVEKACQNSDQ
;
A
#
# COMPACT_ATOMS: atom_id res chain seq x y z
N MET A 1 -12.00 4.20 -9.15
CA MET A 1 -12.18 3.22 -8.05
C MET A 1 -11.86 3.83 -6.68
N ALA A 2 -10.66 4.37 -6.43
CA ALA A 2 -10.31 4.99 -5.14
C ALA A 2 -11.25 6.15 -4.71
N THR A 3 -11.65 7.01 -5.64
CA THR A 3 -12.59 8.12 -5.39
C THR A 3 -13.98 7.66 -4.97
N LEU A 4 -14.50 6.62 -5.63
CA LEU A 4 -15.78 6.00 -5.29
C LEU A 4 -15.73 5.37 -3.89
N TRP A 5 -14.60 4.73 -3.56
CA TRP A 5 -14.39 4.18 -2.23
C TRP A 5 -14.33 5.27 -1.15
N VAL A 6 -13.61 6.38 -1.39
CA VAL A 6 -13.56 7.51 -0.46
C VAL A 6 -14.94 8.14 -0.28
N ALA A 7 -15.71 8.32 -1.37
CA ALA A 7 -17.07 8.85 -1.30
C ALA A 7 -18.01 7.92 -0.49
N TRP A 8 -17.86 6.61 -0.64
CA TRP A 8 -18.61 5.64 0.17
C TRP A 8 -18.18 5.69 1.64
N ASP A 9 -16.89 5.59 1.95
CA ASP A 9 -16.34 5.58 3.32
C ASP A 9 -16.71 6.86 4.08
N SER A 10 -16.60 8.02 3.41
CA SER A 10 -17.04 9.32 3.92
C SER A 10 -18.53 9.32 4.26
N ARG A 11 -19.39 8.75 3.39
CA ARG A 11 -20.84 8.65 3.64
C ARG A 11 -21.16 7.74 4.83
N GLN A 12 -20.44 6.63 5.00
CA GLN A 12 -20.62 5.74 6.17
C GLN A 12 -20.24 6.41 7.49
N ARG A 13 -19.23 7.28 7.47
CA ARG A 13 -18.76 8.05 8.64
C ARG A 13 -19.64 9.27 8.97
N LYS A 14 -20.73 9.48 8.22
CA LYS A 14 -21.67 10.62 8.31
C LYS A 14 -21.00 12.01 8.17
N SER A 15 -19.76 12.05 7.70
CA SER A 15 -19.04 13.26 7.32
C SER A 15 -18.98 13.28 5.80
N LEU A 16 -19.88 14.01 5.13
CA LEU A 16 -19.89 14.13 3.68
C LEU A 16 -18.77 15.09 3.25
N ASP A 17 -17.55 14.58 3.27
CA ASP A 17 -16.32 15.36 3.18
C ASP A 17 -15.92 15.50 1.71
N TRP A 18 -16.71 16.30 0.99
CA TRP A 18 -16.52 16.58 -0.46
C TRP A 18 -15.11 17.05 -0.78
N PHE A 19 -14.43 17.69 0.17
CA PHE A 19 -13.03 18.05 0.08
C PHE A 19 -12.16 16.82 -0.24
N TRP A 20 -12.25 15.74 0.54
CA TRP A 20 -11.43 14.55 0.34
C TRP A 20 -11.77 13.79 -0.94
N VAL A 21 -13.04 13.77 -1.35
CA VAL A 21 -13.46 13.19 -2.63
C VAL A 21 -12.80 13.93 -3.79
N LEU A 22 -12.82 15.26 -3.76
CA LEU A 22 -12.24 16.12 -4.80
C LEU A 22 -10.70 16.06 -4.81
N VAL A 23 -10.09 16.02 -3.63
CA VAL A 23 -8.64 15.86 -3.45
C VAL A 23 -8.16 14.51 -4.00
N VAL A 24 -8.82 13.40 -3.69
CA VAL A 24 -8.45 12.07 -4.23
C VAL A 24 -8.77 11.96 -5.71
N LEU A 25 -9.76 12.71 -6.22
CA LEU A 25 -10.05 12.77 -7.65
C LEU A 25 -8.95 13.48 -8.43
N LEU A 26 -8.43 14.59 -7.92
CA LEU A 26 -7.39 15.40 -8.58
C LEU A 26 -5.99 14.84 -8.39
N LEU A 27 -5.64 14.44 -7.17
CA LEU A 27 -4.28 14.02 -6.80
C LEU A 27 -4.13 12.49 -6.75
N GLY A 28 -5.21 11.77 -7.00
CA GLY A 28 -5.21 10.32 -7.11
C GLY A 28 -5.04 9.60 -5.76
N PRO A 29 -4.72 8.29 -5.80
CA PRO A 29 -4.63 7.45 -4.61
C PRO A 29 -3.46 7.83 -3.68
N LEU A 30 -2.56 8.73 -4.12
CA LEU A 30 -1.39 9.17 -3.36
C LEU A 30 -1.77 9.84 -2.03
N LEU A 31 -2.96 10.43 -1.93
CA LEU A 31 -3.46 11.06 -0.71
C LEU A 31 -4.35 10.18 0.15
N LEU A 32 -4.54 8.90 -0.22
CA LEU A 32 -5.26 7.95 0.63
C LEU A 32 -4.63 7.80 2.03
N PRO A 33 -3.29 7.73 2.19
CA PRO A 33 -2.69 7.65 3.52
C PRO A 33 -3.07 8.84 4.40
N VAL A 34 -3.08 10.04 3.83
CA VAL A 34 -3.46 11.26 4.55
C VAL A 34 -4.94 11.22 4.92
N TYR A 35 -5.81 10.84 3.98
CA TYR A 35 -7.24 10.65 4.24
C TYR A 35 -7.50 9.67 5.39
N LEU A 36 -6.80 8.51 5.40
CA LEU A 36 -6.95 7.50 6.45
C LEU A 36 -6.56 8.01 7.84
N THR A 37 -5.63 8.97 7.92
CA THR A 37 -5.17 9.55 9.18
C THR A 37 -6.11 10.63 9.72
N THR A 38 -6.75 11.38 8.83
CA THR A 38 -7.60 12.51 9.19
C THR A 38 -9.06 12.09 9.37
N ARG A 39 -9.51 11.03 8.69
CA ARG A 39 -10.93 10.61 8.65
C ARG A 39 -11.54 10.42 10.05
N PRO A 40 -12.79 10.85 10.28
CA PRO A 40 -13.46 10.64 11.56
C PRO A 40 -13.53 9.16 11.93
N LEU A 41 -13.31 8.84 13.20
CA LEU A 41 -13.40 7.48 13.72
C LEU A 41 -14.87 7.04 13.82
N LEU A 42 -15.14 5.78 13.50
CA LEU A 42 -16.44 5.16 13.78
C LEU A 42 -16.60 4.89 15.28
N LYS A 43 -17.85 4.69 15.73
CA LYS A 43 -18.13 4.37 17.14
C LYS A 43 -17.42 3.07 17.53
N GLY A 44 -16.49 3.17 18.48
CA GLY A 44 -15.67 2.04 18.95
C GLY A 44 -14.28 1.95 18.32
N GLU A 45 -13.98 2.73 17.28
CA GLU A 45 -12.60 2.86 16.77
C GLU A 45 -11.77 3.73 17.72
N LYS A 46 -10.58 3.26 18.08
CA LYS A 46 -9.58 4.06 18.79
C LYS A 46 -8.40 4.32 17.87
N ARG A 47 -7.90 5.56 17.85
CA ARG A 47 -6.58 5.86 17.27
C ARG A 47 -5.52 5.57 18.32
N VAL A 48 -4.57 4.71 17.98
CA VAL A 48 -3.42 4.41 18.84
C VAL A 48 -2.27 5.33 18.41
N GLY A 49 -1.67 6.02 19.38
CA GLY A 49 -0.58 6.96 19.13
C GLY A 49 -0.99 8.28 18.47
N GLY A 50 0.02 9.06 18.05
CA GLY A 50 -0.16 10.39 17.46
C GLY A 50 -0.57 10.38 15.98
N LEU A 51 -0.87 11.58 15.45
CA LEU A 51 -1.20 11.77 14.03
C LEU A 51 -0.06 11.30 13.12
N ILE A 52 1.18 11.68 13.43
CA ILE A 52 2.38 11.30 12.67
C ILE A 52 2.56 9.79 12.64
N TRP A 53 2.32 9.10 13.76
CA TRP A 53 2.43 7.64 13.84
C TRP A 53 1.39 6.94 12.94
N ASN A 54 0.14 7.40 12.99
CA ASN A 54 -0.92 6.88 12.12
C ASN A 54 -0.64 7.15 10.64
N LEU A 55 0.03 8.28 10.32
CA LEU A 55 0.43 8.60 8.96
C LEU A 55 1.52 7.67 8.47
N PHE A 56 2.52 7.38 9.29
CA PHE A 56 3.57 6.43 8.96
C PHE A 56 3.00 5.04 8.68
N ILE A 57 2.10 4.54 9.53
CA ILE A 57 1.41 3.26 9.33
C ILE A 57 0.60 3.24 8.03
N SER A 58 -0.13 4.31 7.76
CA SER A 58 -0.98 4.40 6.57
C SER A 58 -0.14 4.48 5.29
N LEU A 59 0.98 5.20 5.33
CA LEU A 59 1.94 5.27 4.23
C LEU A 59 2.61 3.92 3.97
N GLU A 60 3.01 3.22 5.03
CA GLU A 60 3.61 1.90 4.94
C GLU A 60 2.65 0.88 4.32
N SER A 61 1.39 0.89 4.76
CA SER A 61 0.35 0.02 4.20
C SER A 61 0.11 0.31 2.71
N PHE A 62 0.09 1.60 2.36
CA PHE A 62 -0.04 2.04 0.96
C PHE A 62 1.16 1.63 0.11
N ALA A 63 2.39 1.84 0.59
CA ALA A 63 3.61 1.45 -0.10
C ALA A 63 3.64 -0.07 -0.36
N SER A 64 3.16 -0.86 0.60
CA SER A 64 3.06 -2.31 0.46
C SER A 64 2.11 -2.74 -0.65
N TRP A 65 0.97 -2.05 -0.76
CA TRP A 65 0.05 -2.25 -1.88
C TRP A 65 0.68 -1.89 -3.22
N VAL A 66 1.41 -0.77 -3.30
CA VAL A 66 2.11 -0.35 -4.52
C VAL A 66 3.18 -1.36 -4.93
N VAL A 67 3.96 -1.86 -3.97
CA VAL A 67 4.95 -2.92 -4.19
C VAL A 67 4.29 -4.20 -4.71
N GLY A 68 3.18 -4.62 -4.10
CA GLY A 68 2.42 -5.79 -4.55
C GLY A 68 1.90 -5.63 -5.99
N LEU A 69 1.38 -4.44 -6.33
CA LEU A 69 0.94 -4.13 -7.70
C LEU A 69 2.10 -4.13 -8.70
N ALA A 70 3.26 -3.59 -8.33
CA ALA A 70 4.45 -3.60 -9.18
C ALA A 70 4.93 -5.03 -9.45
N ALA A 71 4.98 -5.88 -8.42
CA ALA A 71 5.34 -7.28 -8.57
C ALA A 71 4.34 -8.04 -9.47
N ALA A 72 3.04 -7.79 -9.29
CA ALA A 72 2.00 -8.36 -10.14
C ALA A 72 2.13 -7.90 -11.61
N ALA A 73 2.45 -6.62 -11.84
CA ALA A 73 2.65 -6.08 -13.17
C ALA A 73 3.82 -6.77 -13.90
N VAL A 74 4.95 -6.96 -13.22
CA VAL A 74 6.11 -7.66 -13.80
C VAL A 74 5.78 -9.13 -14.11
N PHE A 75 4.96 -9.78 -13.28
CA PHE A 75 4.52 -11.15 -13.53
C PHE A 75 3.61 -11.23 -14.76
N VAL A 76 2.65 -10.31 -14.89
CA VAL A 76 1.76 -10.20 -16.05
C VAL A 76 2.56 -9.91 -17.32
N GLU A 77 3.52 -8.98 -17.27
CA GLU A 77 4.39 -8.65 -18.40
C GLU A 77 5.20 -9.88 -18.84
N ASN A 78 5.78 -10.63 -17.90
CA ASN A 78 6.53 -11.84 -18.20
C ASN A 78 5.72 -12.90 -18.94
N ILE A 79 4.44 -13.05 -18.60
CA ILE A 79 3.52 -14.01 -19.22
C ILE A 79 3.00 -13.50 -20.57
N THR A 80 2.65 -12.22 -20.67
CA THR A 80 1.92 -11.67 -21.81
C THR A 80 2.81 -11.10 -22.91
N THR A 81 4.11 -10.90 -22.68
CA THR A 81 5.03 -10.33 -23.67
C THR A 81 5.08 -11.18 -24.95
N PRO A 82 4.67 -10.62 -26.11
CA PRO A 82 4.64 -11.35 -27.38
C PRO A 82 6.04 -11.71 -27.90
N HIS A 83 6.07 -12.69 -28.80
CA HIS A 83 7.31 -13.13 -29.43
C HIS A 83 7.75 -12.11 -30.51
N ASP A 84 8.78 -11.34 -30.17
CA ASP A 84 9.54 -10.49 -31.09
C ASP A 84 10.62 -11.33 -31.83
N PRO A 85 10.52 -11.50 -33.16
CA PRO A 85 11.51 -12.25 -33.95
C PRO A 85 12.89 -11.58 -34.03
N ASN A 86 13.01 -10.31 -33.63
CA ASN A 86 14.28 -9.57 -33.67
C ASN A 86 15.19 -9.84 -32.45
N VAL A 87 14.69 -10.55 -31.43
CA VAL A 87 15.44 -10.85 -30.21
C VAL A 87 15.77 -12.34 -30.16
N PRO A 88 17.06 -12.72 -30.00
CA PRO A 88 17.45 -14.12 -29.85
C PRO A 88 16.72 -14.78 -28.67
N ASP A 89 16.27 -16.03 -28.85
CA ASP A 89 15.51 -16.77 -27.83
C ASP A 89 16.24 -16.89 -26.49
N VAL A 90 17.57 -17.05 -26.53
CA VAL A 90 18.42 -17.10 -25.34
C VAL A 90 18.36 -15.79 -24.55
N ARG A 91 18.46 -14.64 -25.22
CA ARG A 91 18.40 -13.32 -24.59
C ARG A 91 17.01 -13.06 -23.99
N ARG A 92 15.96 -13.52 -24.67
CA ARG A 92 14.59 -13.45 -24.14
C ARG A 92 14.43 -14.29 -22.87
N ALA A 93 14.90 -15.53 -22.89
CA ALA A 93 14.83 -16.43 -21.75
C ALA A 93 15.59 -15.87 -20.55
N GLU A 94 16.77 -15.28 -20.78
CA GLU A 94 17.56 -14.59 -19.75
C GLU A 94 16.81 -13.40 -19.13
N ILE A 95 16.19 -12.53 -19.94
CA ILE A 95 15.42 -11.38 -19.44
C ILE A 95 14.22 -11.85 -18.61
N LYS A 96 13.49 -12.87 -19.08
CA LYS A 96 12.35 -13.41 -18.35
C LYS A 96 12.76 -14.09 -17.03
N ALA A 97 13.81 -14.91 -17.07
CA ALA A 97 14.34 -15.57 -15.88
C ALA A 97 14.89 -14.56 -14.87
N GLY A 98 15.64 -13.56 -15.33
CA GLY A 98 16.23 -12.53 -14.48
C GLY A 98 15.18 -11.63 -13.83
N SER A 99 14.15 -11.20 -14.57
CA SER A 99 13.06 -10.39 -14.01
C SER A 99 12.22 -11.18 -13.00
N LEU A 100 11.89 -12.44 -13.28
CA LEU A 100 11.18 -13.31 -12.32
C LEU A 100 12.01 -13.56 -11.06
N ALA A 101 13.28 -13.93 -11.21
CA ALA A 101 14.19 -14.13 -10.08
C ALA A 101 14.32 -12.86 -9.23
N GLY A 102 14.46 -11.69 -9.87
CA GLY A 102 14.49 -10.39 -9.22
C GLY A 102 13.22 -10.12 -8.42
N VAL A 103 12.04 -10.38 -8.98
CA VAL A 103 10.76 -10.22 -8.28
C VAL A 103 10.66 -11.15 -7.08
N PHE A 104 11.07 -12.43 -7.20
CA PHE A 104 11.03 -13.36 -6.06
C PHE A 104 11.95 -12.92 -4.92
N ILE A 105 13.18 -12.50 -5.24
CA ILE A 105 14.12 -12.00 -4.24
C ILE A 105 13.57 -10.72 -3.60
N PHE A 106 13.01 -9.81 -4.40
CA PHE A 106 12.45 -8.56 -3.93
C PHE A 106 11.25 -8.79 -3.00
N ILE A 107 10.30 -9.66 -3.37
CA ILE A 107 9.15 -10.03 -2.53
C ILE A 107 9.65 -10.66 -1.23
N PHE A 108 10.66 -11.52 -1.28
CA PHE A 108 11.21 -12.17 -0.09
C PHE A 108 11.81 -11.15 0.89
N LEU A 109 12.68 -10.26 0.38
CA LEU A 109 13.30 -9.21 1.20
C LEU A 109 12.26 -8.23 1.74
N PHE A 110 11.31 -7.81 0.91
CA PHE A 110 10.21 -6.94 1.32
C PHE A 110 9.32 -7.62 2.37
N GLY A 111 9.05 -8.92 2.23
CA GLY A 111 8.32 -9.70 3.23
C GLY A 111 9.02 -9.74 4.58
N LEU A 112 10.35 -9.87 4.60
CA LEU A 112 11.14 -9.80 5.84
C LEU A 112 11.09 -8.41 6.48
N GLU A 113 11.21 -7.35 5.68
CA GLU A 113 11.06 -5.97 6.14
C GLU A 113 9.67 -5.75 6.77
N LYS A 114 8.62 -6.24 6.10
CA LYS A 114 7.23 -6.15 6.57
C LYS A 114 7.03 -6.85 7.91
N LEU A 115 7.56 -8.06 8.07
CA LEU A 115 7.49 -8.79 9.34
C LEU A 115 8.21 -8.03 10.47
N GLY A 116 9.38 -7.46 10.17
CA GLY A 116 10.12 -6.62 11.12
C GLY A 116 9.35 -5.36 11.52
N PHE A 117 8.75 -4.68 10.53
CA PHE A 117 7.94 -3.48 10.78
C PHE A 117 6.69 -3.78 11.59
N GLU A 118 5.97 -4.87 11.30
CA GLU A 118 4.79 -5.28 12.07
C GLU A 118 5.14 -5.60 13.52
N TYR A 119 6.27 -6.30 13.75
CA TYR A 119 6.76 -6.57 15.09
C TYR A 119 7.09 -5.27 15.85
N PHE A 120 7.81 -4.35 15.20
CA PHE A 120 8.12 -3.03 15.76
C PHE A 120 6.86 -2.23 16.08
N ARG A 121 5.90 -2.21 15.14
CA ARG A 121 4.63 -1.51 15.29
C ARG A 121 3.85 -2.02 16.51
N GLN A 122 3.74 -3.33 16.67
CA GLN A 122 3.07 -3.92 17.83
C GLN A 122 3.75 -3.55 19.14
N HIS A 123 5.09 -3.47 19.16
CA HIS A 123 5.84 -3.06 20.34
C HIS A 123 5.54 -1.61 20.73
N VAL A 124 5.55 -0.69 19.76
CA VAL A 124 5.23 0.74 19.97
C VAL A 124 3.77 0.92 20.40
N GLU A 125 2.82 0.26 19.73
CA GLU A 125 1.40 0.37 20.06
C GLU A 125 1.10 -0.16 21.47
N LYS A 126 1.76 -1.23 21.91
CA LYS A 126 1.66 -1.73 23.29
C LYS A 126 2.22 -0.74 24.31
N ALA A 127 3.37 -0.12 24.01
CA ALA A 127 3.96 0.88 24.90
C ALA A 127 3.05 2.11 25.07
N CYS A 128 2.40 2.57 23.99
CA CYS A 128 1.44 3.68 24.06
C CYS A 128 0.14 3.33 24.80
N GLN A 129 -0.33 2.08 24.74
CA GLN A 129 -1.53 1.68 25.47
C GLN A 129 -1.30 1.59 26.99
N ASN A 130 -0.09 1.22 27.41
CA ASN A 130 0.26 1.12 28.83
C ASN A 130 0.49 2.49 29.49
N SER A 131 0.74 3.56 28.72
CA SER A 131 0.89 4.92 29.27
C SER A 131 -0.43 5.65 29.50
N ASP A 132 -1.54 5.15 28.94
CA ASP A 132 -2.89 5.72 29.07
C ASP A 132 -3.73 5.04 30.18
N GLN A 133 -3.18 4.03 30.87
CA GLN A 133 -3.75 3.41 32.09
C GLN A 133 -3.15 4.03 33.35
#